data_AF-A0A947R9N7-F1
#
_entry.id   AF-A0A947R9N7-F1
#
_cell.length_a   1.000
_cell.length_b   1.000
_cell.length_c   1.000
_cell.angle_alpha   90.00
_cell.angle_beta   90.00
_cell.angle_gamma   90.00
#
_symmetry.space_group_name_H-M   'P 1'
#
loop_
_entity.id
_entity.type
_entity.pdbx_description
1 polymer ?
#
loop_
_entity_poly.entity_id
_entity_poly.type
_entity_poly.pdbx_seq_one_letter_code
_entity_poly.pdbx_strand_id
1 'polypeptide(L)'
;MTDAANNKVNVWDKNGTFVKSWGEEGNGDGEFSIPTGIATMGNKTVIVGDINSSPTFARIQKFTLSGDYEETIQPESGGFYPRALAVNDALGKIYVCNANSYILIVDTF
;
A
#
# COMPACT_ATOMS: atom_id res chain seq x y z
N MET A 1 -6.86 -7.64 -0.43
CA MET A 1 -5.86 -8.17 -1.39
C MET A 1 -5.65 -7.11 -2.44
N THR A 2 -4.42 -6.94 -2.88
CA THR A 2 -4.09 -6.13 -4.06
C THR A 2 -4.31 -6.95 -5.32
N ASP A 3 -4.88 -6.31 -6.33
CA ASP A 3 -5.08 -6.85 -7.66
C ASP A 3 -4.33 -5.96 -8.64
N ALA A 4 -3.08 -6.34 -8.90
CA ALA A 4 -2.16 -5.56 -9.72
C ALA A 4 -2.61 -5.43 -11.17
N ALA A 5 -3.30 -6.44 -11.70
CA ALA A 5 -3.75 -6.45 -13.09
C ALA A 5 -4.96 -5.54 -13.33
N ASN A 6 -5.73 -5.24 -12.26
CA ASN A 6 -6.93 -4.41 -12.33
C ASN A 6 -6.79 -3.10 -11.54
N ASN A 7 -5.59 -2.77 -11.06
CA ASN A 7 -5.30 -1.51 -10.34
C ASN A 7 -6.20 -1.29 -9.11
N LYS A 8 -6.48 -2.37 -8.38
CA LYS A 8 -7.48 -2.36 -7.30
C LYS A 8 -7.00 -3.00 -6.03
N VAL A 9 -7.67 -2.65 -4.94
CA VAL A 9 -7.73 -3.47 -3.74
C VAL A 9 -9.12 -4.04 -3.66
N ASN A 10 -9.22 -5.36 -3.52
CA ASN A 10 -10.50 -5.99 -3.21
C ASN A 10 -10.56 -6.50 -1.77
N VAL A 11 -11.79 -6.62 -1.28
CA VAL A 11 -12.15 -7.10 0.05
C VAL A 11 -13.03 -8.32 -0.13
N TRP A 12 -12.72 -9.35 0.62
CA TRP A 12 -13.54 -10.55 0.75
C TRP A 12 -13.84 -10.78 2.21
N ASP A 13 -14.96 -11.43 2.48
CA ASP A 13 -15.24 -11.95 3.81
C ASP A 13 -14.38 -13.20 4.10
N LYS A 14 -14.47 -13.70 5.33
CA LYS A 14 -13.74 -14.91 5.77
C LYS A 14 -14.12 -16.18 5.00
N ASN A 15 -15.23 -16.17 4.26
CA ASN A 15 -15.70 -17.29 3.45
C ASN A 15 -15.24 -17.16 1.99
N GLY A 16 -14.49 -16.11 1.65
CA GLY A 16 -14.03 -15.83 0.29
C GLY A 16 -15.08 -15.17 -0.61
N THR A 17 -16.17 -14.65 -0.05
CA THR A 17 -17.18 -13.90 -0.81
C THR A 17 -16.72 -12.47 -1.02
N PHE A 18 -16.72 -12.00 -2.27
CA PHE A 18 -16.38 -10.62 -2.61
C PHE A 18 -17.35 -9.65 -1.93
N VAL A 19 -16.80 -8.65 -1.25
CA VAL A 19 -17.57 -7.62 -0.54
C VAL A 19 -17.55 -6.32 -1.33
N LYS A 20 -16.35 -5.83 -1.67
CA LYS A 20 -16.15 -4.59 -2.42
C LYS A 20 -14.73 -4.48 -2.96
N SER A 21 -14.51 -3.46 -3.78
CA SER A 21 -13.19 -3.04 -4.25
C SER A 21 -13.09 -1.51 -4.27
N TRP A 22 -11.88 -0.99 -4.19
CA TRP A 22 -11.58 0.41 -4.46
C TRP A 22 -10.28 0.54 -5.27
N GLY A 23 -10.08 1.73 -5.82
CA GLY A 23 -8.97 2.05 -6.71
C GLY A 23 -9.34 1.97 -8.20
N GLU A 24 -8.55 2.69 -8.99
CA GLU A 24 -8.55 2.71 -10.44
C GLU A 24 -7.13 2.99 -10.96
N GLU A 25 -6.90 2.78 -12.26
CA GLU A 25 -5.59 3.03 -12.87
C GLU A 25 -5.23 4.51 -12.78
N GLY A 26 -4.05 4.81 -12.22
CA GLY A 26 -3.52 6.17 -12.22
C GLY A 26 -2.39 6.39 -11.22
N ASN A 27 -2.05 7.66 -11.01
CA ASN A 27 -0.96 8.09 -10.11
C ASN A 27 -1.42 9.15 -9.09
N GLY A 28 -2.70 9.49 -9.07
CA GLY A 28 -3.33 10.39 -8.11
C GLY A 28 -3.64 9.70 -6.79
N ASP A 29 -4.20 10.46 -5.85
CA ASP A 29 -4.58 9.98 -4.52
C ASP A 29 -5.71 8.94 -4.63
N GLY A 30 -5.47 7.75 -4.08
CA GLY A 30 -6.42 6.64 -4.13
C GLY A 30 -6.46 5.86 -5.44
N GLU A 31 -5.73 6.31 -6.46
CA GLU A 31 -5.47 5.56 -7.70
C GLU A 31 -4.27 4.61 -7.49
N PHE A 32 -4.13 3.61 -8.36
CA PHE A 32 -3.00 2.68 -8.33
C PHE A 32 -2.43 2.45 -9.72
N SER A 33 -1.12 2.22 -9.81
CA SER A 33 -0.47 1.82 -11.06
C SER A 33 -0.09 0.34 -11.05
N ILE A 34 0.52 -0.15 -9.96
CA ILE A 34 0.81 -1.56 -9.73
C ILE A 34 0.72 -1.77 -8.21
N PRO A 35 -0.49 -1.97 -7.66
CA PRO A 35 -0.65 -2.24 -6.23
C PRO A 35 0.01 -3.58 -5.89
N THR A 36 0.82 -3.61 -4.83
CA THR A 36 1.72 -4.72 -4.49
C THR A 36 1.47 -5.25 -3.09
N GLY A 37 2.26 -4.84 -2.09
CA GLY A 37 2.11 -5.25 -0.69
C GLY A 37 0.90 -4.60 -0.04
N ILE A 38 0.27 -5.30 0.90
CA ILE A 38 -0.83 -4.77 1.70
C ILE A 38 -0.67 -5.24 3.16
N ALA A 39 -0.94 -4.34 4.10
CA ALA A 39 -0.97 -4.63 5.52
C ALA A 39 -2.04 -3.76 6.20
N THR A 40 -2.41 -4.11 7.43
CA THR A 40 -3.28 -3.27 8.28
C THR A 40 -2.43 -2.62 9.36
N MET A 41 -2.77 -1.38 9.71
CA MET A 41 -2.21 -0.65 10.85
C MET A 41 -3.33 -0.35 11.85
N GLY A 42 -3.19 -0.94 13.04
CA GLY A 42 -4.26 -1.01 14.02
C GLY A 42 -5.57 -1.58 13.44
N ASN A 43 -6.70 -1.10 13.96
CA ASN A 43 -8.04 -1.59 13.59
C ASN A 43 -8.76 -0.71 12.56
N LYS A 44 -8.05 0.20 11.89
CA LYS A 44 -8.70 1.26 11.08
C LYS A 44 -8.06 1.52 9.72
N THR A 45 -6.76 1.29 9.58
CA THR A 45 -6.02 1.70 8.40
C THR A 45 -5.50 0.50 7.61
N VAL A 46 -5.61 0.59 6.29
CA VAL A 46 -5.00 -0.30 5.30
C VAL A 46 -3.84 0.44 4.66
N ILE A 47 -2.67 -0.19 4.67
CA ILE A 47 -1.45 0.31 4.04
C ILE A 47 -1.25 -0.47 2.75
N VAL A 48 -1.11 0.22 1.62
CA VAL A 48 -0.92 -0.38 0.30
C VAL A 48 0.35 0.16 -0.32
N GLY A 49 1.22 -0.74 -0.77
CA GLY A 49 2.36 -0.40 -1.61
C GLY A 49 1.91 -0.26 -3.05
N ASP A 50 2.33 0.79 -3.72
CA ASP A 50 2.02 1.03 -5.13
C ASP A 50 3.33 1.29 -5.86
N ILE A 51 3.67 0.37 -6.76
CA ILE A 51 4.79 0.56 -7.67
C ILE A 51 4.19 1.16 -8.92
N ASN A 52 4.77 2.25 -9.39
CA ASN A 52 4.40 2.84 -10.65
C ASN A 52 5.39 2.42 -11.74
N SER A 53 4.99 2.57 -13.00
CA SER A 53 5.84 2.24 -14.15
C SER A 53 7.12 3.10 -14.26
N SER A 54 7.21 4.19 -13.49
CA SER A 54 8.41 5.03 -13.40
C SER A 54 9.14 4.83 -12.07
N PRO A 55 10.46 4.61 -12.05
CA PRO A 55 11.24 4.43 -10.82
C PRO A 55 11.11 5.54 -9.76
N THR A 56 10.58 6.71 -10.11
CA THR A 56 10.51 7.89 -9.24
C THR A 56 9.21 8.09 -8.48
N PHE A 57 8.15 7.28 -8.69
CA PHE A 57 6.87 7.49 -7.97
C PHE A 57 6.36 6.26 -7.21
N ALA A 58 7.25 5.34 -6.83
CA ALA A 58 6.88 4.24 -5.96
C ALA A 58 6.51 4.78 -4.59
N ARG A 59 5.29 4.49 -4.14
CA ARG A 59 4.68 5.12 -2.96
C ARG A 59 4.00 4.10 -2.06
N ILE A 60 3.69 4.54 -0.86
CA ILE A 60 2.78 3.85 0.04
C ILE A 60 1.55 4.73 0.19
N GLN A 61 0.37 4.14 0.15
CA GLN A 61 -0.90 4.84 0.36
C GLN A 61 -1.63 4.22 1.56
N LYS A 62 -2.17 5.08 2.41
CA LYS A 62 -3.03 4.73 3.55
C LYS A 62 -4.49 4.93 3.18
N PHE A 63 -5.31 4.00 3.63
CA PHE A 63 -6.75 4.03 3.42
C PHE A 63 -7.47 3.62 4.69
N THR A 64 -8.71 4.05 4.85
CA THR A 64 -9.62 3.44 5.83
C THR A 64 -9.87 1.96 5.47
N LEU A 65 -10.35 1.16 6.43
CA LEU A 65 -10.88 -0.19 6.12
C LEU A 65 -12.00 -0.17 5.05
N SER A 66 -12.62 0.98 4.84
CA SER A 66 -13.66 1.15 3.84
C SER A 66 -13.13 1.44 2.43
N GLY A 67 -11.84 1.74 2.28
CA GLY A 67 -11.22 2.08 1.01
C GLY A 67 -11.16 3.59 0.73
N ASP A 68 -11.48 4.43 1.72
CA ASP A 68 -11.33 5.88 1.56
C ASP A 68 -9.86 6.26 1.73
N TYR A 69 -9.32 7.09 0.84
CA TYR A 69 -7.93 7.54 0.90
C TYR A 69 -7.67 8.42 2.14
N GLU A 70 -6.54 8.18 2.82
CA GLU A 70 -6.10 8.96 3.98
C GLU A 70 -4.83 9.75 3.70
N GLU A 71 -3.79 9.12 3.14
CA GLU A 71 -2.46 9.73 3.00
C GLU A 71 -1.58 8.98 1.99
N THR A 72 -0.69 9.69 1.29
CA THR A 72 0.41 9.12 0.53
C THR A 72 1.74 9.40 1.25
N ILE A 73 2.54 8.35 1.43
CA ILE A 73 3.93 8.43 1.89
C ILE A 73 4.85 8.19 0.69
N GLN A 74 5.72 9.16 0.40
CA GLN A 74 6.76 9.10 -0.64
C GLN A 74 8.15 9.37 -0.03
N PRO A 75 9.23 8.74 -0.53
CA PRO A 75 10.58 9.10 -0.13
C PRO A 75 11.00 10.43 -0.76
N GLU A 76 11.86 11.18 -0.07
CA GLU A 76 12.49 12.39 -0.60
C GLU A 76 13.36 12.12 -1.84
N SER A 77 13.92 10.91 -1.97
CA SER A 77 14.61 10.48 -3.20
C SER A 77 14.64 8.95 -3.34
N GLY A 78 14.69 8.46 -4.58
CA GLY A 78 15.08 7.06 -4.87
C GLY A 78 14.00 5.97 -4.78
N GLY A 79 12.75 6.30 -4.44
CA GLY A 79 11.60 5.36 -4.47
C GLY A 79 11.65 4.22 -3.44
N PHE A 80 10.51 3.87 -2.83
CA PHE A 80 10.47 2.77 -1.85
C PHE A 80 10.42 1.38 -2.49
N TYR A 81 9.95 1.30 -3.74
CA TYR A 81 9.67 0.06 -4.47
C TYR A 81 9.08 -1.04 -3.58
N PRO A 82 7.94 -0.76 -2.93
CA PRO A 82 7.35 -1.69 -1.98
C PRO A 82 6.97 -2.96 -2.73
N ARG A 83 7.66 -4.07 -2.49
CA ARG A 83 7.20 -5.38 -2.99
C ARG A 83 6.37 -6.11 -1.94
N ALA A 84 6.80 -5.98 -0.68
CA ALA A 84 6.10 -6.49 0.47
C ALA A 84 6.13 -5.45 1.59
N LEU A 85 5.08 -5.45 2.40
CA LEU A 85 4.92 -4.59 3.56
C LEU A 85 4.69 -5.45 4.79
N ALA A 86 5.26 -5.02 5.92
CA ALA A 86 4.88 -5.49 7.25
C ALA A 86 4.70 -4.29 8.17
N VAL A 87 3.73 -4.35 9.08
CA VAL A 87 3.46 -3.27 10.04
C VAL A 87 3.74 -3.78 11.45
N ASN A 88 4.40 -2.94 12.25
CA ASN A 88 4.52 -3.14 13.68
C ASN A 88 3.82 -1.98 14.39
N ASP A 89 2.59 -2.25 14.83
CA ASP A 89 1.74 -1.26 15.50
C ASP A 89 2.37 -0.77 16.81
N ALA A 90 3.03 -1.64 17.58
CA ALA A 90 3.63 -1.28 18.86
C ALA A 90 4.76 -0.27 18.73
N LEU A 91 5.41 -0.23 17.56
CA LEU A 91 6.49 0.72 17.26
C LEU A 91 6.06 1.86 16.33
N GLY A 92 4.85 1.83 15.75
CA GLY A 92 4.44 2.78 14.72
C GLY A 92 5.31 2.71 13.46
N LYS A 93 5.68 1.49 13.04
CA LYS A 93 6.63 1.27 11.93
C LYS A 93 6.04 0.47 10.79
N ILE A 94 6.31 0.92 9.57
CA ILE A 94 6.08 0.16 8.34
C ILE A 94 7.43 -0.30 7.82
N TYR A 95 7.59 -1.61 7.68
CA TYR A 95 8.74 -2.24 7.05
C TYR A 95 8.44 -2.50 5.59
N VAL A 96 9.28 -1.97 4.71
CA VAL A 96 9.13 -2.06 3.27
C VAL A 96 10.28 -2.87 2.71
N CYS A 97 9.96 -3.98 2.03
CA CYS A 97 10.95 -4.80 1.35
C CYS A 97 11.06 -4.42 -0.12
N ASN A 98 12.28 -4.10 -0.56
CA ASN A 98 12.65 -3.98 -1.97
C ASN A 98 13.45 -5.23 -2.43
N ALA A 99 13.41 -5.56 -3.72
CA ALA A 99 14.18 -6.64 -4.33
C ALA A 99 15.71 -6.53 -4.16
N ASN A 100 16.23 -5.33 -3.85
CA ASN A 100 17.67 -5.06 -3.75
C ASN A 100 18.20 -4.95 -2.31
N SER A 101 17.59 -5.67 -1.35
CA SER A 101 18.15 -5.94 -0.01
C SER A 101 18.04 -4.86 1.08
N TYR A 102 17.23 -3.82 0.89
CA TYR A 102 16.96 -2.83 1.96
C TYR A 102 15.57 -3.06 2.57
N ILE A 103 15.53 -3.16 3.90
CA ILE A 103 14.33 -2.91 4.70
C ILE A 103 14.32 -1.41 4.95
N LEU A 104 13.37 -0.70 4.36
CA LEU A 104 13.13 0.67 4.78
C LEU A 104 12.14 0.67 5.93
N ILE A 105 12.48 1.44 6.97
CA ILE A 105 11.59 1.72 8.08
C ILE A 105 10.97 3.08 7.81
N VAL A 106 9.65 3.11 7.64
CA VAL A 106 8.88 4.34 7.65
C VAL A 106 8.28 4.50 9.03
N ASP A 107 8.72 5.55 9.72
CA ASP A 107 8.17 6.00 10.99
C ASP A 107 6.87 6.78 10.72
N THR A 108 5.82 6.52 11.50
CA THR A 108 4.49 7.17 11.29
C THR A 108 4.12 8.14 12.41
N PHE A 109 5.10 8.82 13.00
CA PHE A 109 4.92 9.75 14.13
C PHE A 109 4.60 11.18 13.67
#